data_AF-A0A819TGS2-F1
#
_entry.id   AF-A0A819TGS2-F1
#
_cell.length_a   1.000
_cell.length_b   1.000
_cell.length_c   1.000
_cell.angle_alpha   90.00
_cell.angle_beta   90.00
_cell.angle_gamma   90.00
#
_symmetry.space_group_name_H-M   'P 1'
#
loop_
_entity.id
_entity.type
_entity.pdbx_description
1 polymer ?
#
loop_
_entity_poly.entity_id
_entity_poly.type
_entity_poly.pdbx_seq_one_letter_code
_entity_poly.pdbx_strand_id
1 'polypeptide(L)'
;SLNQARSIIILAPELNNPDVRIIKTILAIRNNPRRNNINFHIVADIKERINLEAAIIAGGDEALFVYANEIIARIIAQSCRQRGLSVILATLLSFQNDEIYFKHESALVGKTFYDAVFPYDKCSVIGLMLSDGTVKIFPRLNTIINIDDQIIVIAEDDDKIILSSEYLLRINYEYSG
;
A
#
# COMPACT_ATOMS: atom_id res chain seq x y z
N SER A 1 -20.35 3.85 13.10
CA SER A 1 -20.69 5.22 12.63
C SER A 1 -19.53 5.75 11.78
N LEU A 2 -19.72 6.81 10.98
CA LEU A 2 -18.63 7.39 10.14
C LEU A 2 -17.37 7.69 10.97
N ASN A 3 -17.54 8.31 12.15
CA ASN A 3 -16.44 8.69 13.04
C ASN A 3 -15.68 7.53 13.70
N GLN A 4 -16.15 6.28 13.54
CA GLN A 4 -15.51 5.08 14.11
C GLN A 4 -14.92 4.17 13.02
N ALA A 5 -15.12 4.51 11.74
CA ALA A 5 -14.61 3.71 10.65
C ALA A 5 -13.10 3.90 10.50
N ARG A 6 -12.35 2.79 10.39
CA ARG A 6 -10.91 2.84 10.05
C ARG A 6 -10.69 3.28 8.60
N SER A 7 -11.59 2.89 7.71
CA SER A 7 -11.60 3.28 6.30
C SER A 7 -13.04 3.34 5.78
N ILE A 8 -13.25 4.12 4.71
CA ILE A 8 -14.54 4.26 4.04
C ILE A 8 -14.33 3.93 2.56
N ILE A 9 -15.00 2.89 2.07
CA ILE A 9 -14.95 2.51 0.65
C ILE A 9 -16.24 2.98 -0.03
N ILE A 10 -16.11 3.77 -1.09
CA ILE A 10 -17.25 4.29 -1.87
C ILE A 10 -17.20 3.68 -3.26
N LEU A 11 -18.16 2.80 -3.55
CA LEU A 11 -18.29 2.13 -4.84
C LEU A 11 -19.14 2.98 -5.79
N ALA A 12 -18.72 3.03 -7.05
CA ALA A 12 -19.48 3.66 -8.12
C ALA A 12 -20.83 2.95 -8.29
N PRO A 13 -21.97 3.68 -8.26
CA PRO A 13 -23.27 3.08 -8.51
C PRO A 13 -23.44 2.76 -10.00
N GLU A 14 -24.23 1.75 -10.35
CA GLU A 14 -24.57 1.36 -11.74
C GLU A 14 -25.51 2.37 -12.46
N LEU A 15 -25.71 3.56 -11.90
CA LEU A 15 -26.64 4.58 -12.38
C LEU A 15 -25.93 5.65 -13.21
N ASN A 16 -26.71 6.48 -13.91
CA ASN A 16 -26.18 7.63 -14.65
C ASN A 16 -25.31 8.55 -13.77
N ASN A 17 -24.17 8.96 -14.31
CA ASN A 17 -23.17 9.84 -13.68
C ASN A 17 -22.61 9.28 -12.35
N PRO A 18 -21.99 8.08 -12.35
CA PRO A 18 -21.48 7.44 -11.15
C PRO A 18 -20.49 8.31 -10.38
N ASP A 19 -19.54 8.93 -11.10
CA ASP A 19 -18.48 9.74 -10.49
C ASP A 19 -19.03 10.98 -9.79
N VAL A 20 -20.06 11.63 -10.35
CA VAL A 20 -20.71 12.79 -9.72
C VAL A 20 -21.30 12.42 -8.37
N ARG A 21 -21.88 11.22 -8.23
CA ARG A 21 -22.41 10.74 -6.96
C ARG A 21 -21.30 10.44 -5.96
N ILE A 22 -20.19 9.85 -6.41
CA ILE A 22 -19.01 9.60 -5.57
C ILE A 22 -18.45 10.91 -5.03
N ILE A 23 -18.21 11.89 -5.90
CA ILE A 23 -17.70 13.22 -5.53
C ILE A 23 -18.63 13.89 -4.52
N LYS A 24 -19.96 13.87 -4.77
CA LYS A 24 -20.94 14.42 -3.81
C LYS A 24 -20.93 13.70 -2.47
N THR A 25 -20.76 12.38 -2.47
CA THR A 25 -20.70 11.57 -1.24
C THR A 25 -19.47 11.93 -0.43
N ILE A 26 -18.31 12.08 -1.07
CA ILE A 26 -17.06 12.50 -0.43
C ILE A 26 -17.21 13.90 0.18
N LEU A 27 -17.76 14.86 -0.57
CA LEU A 27 -18.03 16.20 -0.05
C LEU A 27 -18.98 16.17 1.16
N ALA A 28 -20.02 15.35 1.12
CA ALA A 28 -20.96 15.20 2.24
C ALA A 28 -20.29 14.59 3.48
N ILE A 29 -19.36 13.64 3.30
CA ILE A 29 -18.58 13.04 4.40
C ILE A 29 -17.62 14.07 4.99
N ARG A 30 -16.82 14.74 4.15
CA ARG A 30 -15.81 15.69 4.60
C ARG A 30 -16.40 16.92 5.27
N ASN A 31 -17.56 17.40 4.79
CA ASN A 31 -18.27 18.56 5.31
C ASN A 31 -19.34 18.21 6.35
N ASN A 32 -19.36 16.97 6.87
CA ASN A 32 -20.36 16.56 7.86
C ASN A 32 -20.17 17.36 9.18
N PRO A 33 -21.17 18.11 9.68
CA PRO A 33 -21.04 18.88 10.92
C PRO A 33 -20.76 18.05 12.18
N ARG A 34 -21.06 16.74 12.15
CA ARG A 34 -20.82 15.82 13.26
C ARG A 34 -19.48 15.09 13.17
N ARG A 35 -18.62 15.49 12.23
CA ARG A 35 -17.31 14.88 12.01
C ARG A 35 -16.35 15.21 13.16
N ASN A 36 -15.51 14.24 13.53
CA ASN A 36 -14.39 14.46 14.45
C ASN A 36 -13.18 15.06 13.69
N ASN A 37 -12.23 15.69 14.40
CA ASN A 37 -11.00 16.28 13.83
C ASN A 37 -9.97 15.28 13.27
N ILE A 38 -10.38 14.05 12.96
CA ILE A 38 -9.52 13.02 12.38
C ILE A 38 -9.78 12.97 10.87
N ASN A 39 -8.72 12.85 10.09
CA ASN A 39 -8.81 12.62 8.65
C ASN A 39 -9.40 11.24 8.36
N PHE A 40 -10.35 11.17 7.43
CA PHE A 40 -10.84 9.89 6.97
C PHE A 40 -9.85 9.26 5.99
N HIS A 41 -9.81 7.93 5.98
CA HIS A 41 -9.17 7.16 4.92
C HIS A 41 -10.25 6.69 3.95
N ILE A 42 -10.52 7.51 2.92
CA ILE A 42 -11.55 7.23 1.93
C ILE A 42 -10.90 6.60 0.70
N VAL A 43 -11.44 5.48 0.22
CA VAL A 43 -11.08 4.90 -1.07
C VAL A 43 -12.32 4.91 -1.95
N ALA A 44 -12.22 5.48 -3.14
CA ALA A 44 -13.35 5.58 -4.05
C ALA A 44 -13.00 5.14 -5.46
N ASP A 45 -13.91 4.40 -6.09
CA ASP A 45 -13.80 4.06 -7.52
C ASP A 45 -14.16 5.27 -8.38
N ILE A 46 -13.43 5.55 -9.46
CA ILE A 46 -13.78 6.56 -10.46
C ILE A 46 -13.82 5.87 -11.82
N LYS A 47 -14.87 6.11 -12.60
CA LYS A 47 -15.08 5.46 -13.91
C LYS A 47 -14.54 6.26 -15.08
N GLU A 48 -14.57 7.58 -15.01
CA GLU A 48 -14.14 8.43 -16.10
C GLU A 48 -12.96 9.32 -15.70
N ARG A 49 -11.87 9.21 -16.45
CA ARG A 49 -10.64 9.97 -16.21
C ARG A 49 -10.87 11.49 -16.21
N ILE A 50 -11.84 11.99 -16.97
CA ILE A 50 -12.18 13.42 -17.04
C ILE A 50 -12.65 13.97 -15.68
N ASN A 51 -13.23 13.12 -14.83
CA ASN A 51 -13.75 13.52 -13.51
C ASN A 51 -12.70 13.40 -12.40
N LEU A 52 -11.53 12.81 -12.68
CA LEU A 52 -10.52 12.51 -11.68
C LEU A 52 -9.98 13.77 -10.99
N GLU A 53 -9.74 14.85 -11.74
CA GLU A 53 -9.25 16.11 -11.18
C GLU A 53 -10.27 16.71 -10.18
N ALA A 54 -11.54 16.76 -10.57
CA ALA A 54 -12.62 17.21 -9.68
C ALA A 54 -12.75 16.32 -8.44
N ALA A 55 -12.56 15.01 -8.61
CA ALA A 55 -12.57 14.06 -7.51
C ALA A 55 -11.41 14.31 -6.54
N ILE A 56 -10.18 14.48 -7.02
CA ILE A 56 -9.00 14.80 -6.20
C ILE A 56 -9.23 16.07 -5.40
N ILE A 57 -9.75 17.13 -6.03
CA ILE A 57 -10.06 18.39 -5.33
C ILE A 57 -11.10 18.19 -4.23
N ALA A 58 -12.17 17.44 -4.51
CA ALA A 58 -13.21 17.15 -3.52
C ALA A 58 -12.70 16.26 -2.38
N GLY A 59 -11.83 15.31 -2.70
CA GLY A 59 -11.20 14.36 -1.79
C GLY A 59 -10.16 14.98 -0.85
N GLY A 60 -9.42 15.98 -1.32
CA GLY A 60 -8.29 16.53 -0.58
C GLY A 60 -7.24 15.45 -0.29
N ASP A 61 -6.67 15.52 0.91
CA ASP A 61 -5.69 14.57 1.46
C ASP A 61 -6.34 13.31 2.07
N GLU A 62 -7.67 13.20 2.02
CA GLU A 62 -8.42 12.13 2.71
C GLU A 62 -8.93 11.04 1.76
N ALA A 63 -9.02 11.31 0.45
CA ALA A 63 -9.57 10.36 -0.50
C ALA A 63 -8.53 9.91 -1.54
N LEU A 64 -8.38 8.61 -1.64
CA LEU A 64 -7.66 7.93 -2.71
C LEU A 64 -8.66 7.47 -3.77
N PHE A 65 -8.38 7.78 -5.03
CA PHE A 65 -9.22 7.39 -6.15
C PHE A 65 -8.60 6.23 -6.93
N VAL A 66 -9.37 5.17 -7.09
CA VAL A 66 -8.98 4.00 -7.88
C VAL A 66 -9.63 4.11 -9.25
N TYR A 67 -8.79 4.20 -10.30
CA TYR A 67 -9.26 4.13 -11.67
C TYR A 67 -9.05 2.72 -12.22
N ALA A 68 -10.02 1.83 -11.98
CA ALA A 68 -9.89 0.40 -12.25
C ALA A 68 -9.56 0.10 -13.73
N ASN A 69 -10.15 0.84 -14.66
CA ASN A 69 -9.92 0.64 -16.10
C ASN A 69 -8.47 0.85 -16.50
N GLU A 70 -7.76 1.83 -15.90
CA GLU A 70 -6.34 2.03 -16.17
C GLU A 70 -5.48 0.91 -15.61
N ILE A 71 -5.78 0.44 -14.39
CA ILE A 71 -5.08 -0.69 -13.78
C ILE A 71 -5.25 -1.94 -14.66
N ILE A 72 -6.47 -2.25 -15.06
CA ILE A 72 -6.79 -3.38 -15.94
C ILE A 72 -6.04 -3.25 -17.28
N ALA A 73 -6.09 -2.07 -17.92
CA ALA A 73 -5.38 -1.83 -19.18
C ALA A 73 -3.87 -2.04 -19.04
N ARG A 74 -3.26 -1.57 -17.93
CA ARG A 74 -1.82 -1.78 -17.66
C ARG A 74 -1.49 -3.25 -17.42
N ILE A 75 -2.32 -4.00 -16.70
CA ILE A 75 -2.15 -5.45 -16.49
C ILE A 75 -2.19 -6.17 -17.84
N ILE A 76 -3.17 -5.87 -18.69
CA ILE A 76 -3.29 -6.47 -20.03
C ILE A 76 -2.04 -6.17 -20.87
N ALA A 77 -1.64 -4.90 -20.95
CA ALA A 77 -0.47 -4.49 -21.72
C ALA A 77 0.83 -5.18 -21.24
N GLN A 78 1.02 -5.31 -19.93
CA GLN A 78 2.17 -6.01 -19.35
C GLN A 78 2.14 -7.51 -19.64
N SER A 79 0.95 -8.12 -19.57
CA SER A 79 0.75 -9.55 -19.85
C SER A 79 0.99 -9.90 -21.32
N CYS A 80 0.71 -8.97 -22.24
CA CYS A 80 1.07 -9.13 -23.65
C CYS A 80 2.59 -9.13 -23.87
N ARG A 81 3.36 -8.42 -23.04
CA ARG A 81 4.83 -8.32 -23.15
C ARG A 81 5.56 -9.48 -22.49
N GLN A 82 4.97 -10.06 -21.44
CA GLN A 82 5.56 -11.16 -20.69
C GLN A 82 4.48 -12.20 -20.39
N ARG A 83 4.56 -13.36 -21.06
CA ARG A 83 3.66 -14.49 -20.79
C ARG A 83 3.79 -14.90 -19.32
N GLY A 84 2.66 -15.11 -18.65
CA GLY A 84 2.60 -15.52 -17.24
C GLY A 84 2.59 -14.36 -16.24
N LEU A 85 2.90 -13.13 -16.64
CA LEU A 85 2.87 -11.98 -15.73
C LEU A 85 1.45 -11.64 -15.23
N SER A 86 0.43 -11.93 -16.05
CA SER A 86 -0.98 -11.79 -15.65
C SER A 86 -1.31 -12.61 -14.40
N VAL A 87 -0.77 -13.82 -14.29
CA VAL A 87 -1.02 -14.73 -13.16
C VAL A 87 -0.40 -14.15 -11.89
N ILE A 88 0.86 -13.70 -11.98
CA ILE A 88 1.57 -13.08 -10.84
C ILE A 88 0.84 -11.82 -10.36
N LEU A 89 0.44 -10.94 -11.28
CA LEU A 89 -0.29 -9.72 -10.94
C LEU A 89 -1.67 -10.02 -10.36
N ALA A 90 -2.37 -11.03 -10.88
CA ALA A 90 -3.65 -11.45 -10.33
C ALA A 90 -3.51 -12.01 -8.92
N THR A 91 -2.44 -12.78 -8.65
CA THR A 91 -2.13 -13.27 -7.29
C THR A 91 -1.90 -12.12 -6.33
N LEU A 92 -1.06 -11.14 -6.69
CA LEU A 92 -0.78 -9.97 -5.83
C LEU A 92 -1.99 -9.04 -5.63
N LEU A 93 -2.97 -9.06 -6.53
CA LEU A 93 -4.23 -8.32 -6.39
C LEU A 93 -5.32 -9.13 -5.68
N SER A 94 -5.03 -10.38 -5.35
CA SER A 94 -5.95 -11.31 -4.70
C SER A 94 -5.61 -11.43 -3.22
N PHE A 95 -6.62 -11.30 -2.36
CA PHE A 95 -6.50 -11.53 -0.90
C PHE A 95 -6.42 -13.03 -0.50
N GLN A 96 -6.28 -13.96 -1.45
CA GLN A 96 -6.28 -15.41 -1.14
C GLN A 96 -4.89 -15.98 -0.86
N ASN A 97 -3.81 -15.26 -1.17
CA ASN A 97 -2.44 -15.75 -1.00
C ASN A 97 -1.55 -14.59 -0.50
N ASP A 98 -0.34 -14.45 -1.03
CA ASP A 98 0.60 -13.43 -0.61
C ASP A 98 0.11 -11.99 -0.91
N GLU A 99 0.17 -11.16 0.12
CA GLU A 99 -0.18 -9.73 0.10
C GLU A 99 1.06 -8.86 0.35
N ILE A 100 0.92 -7.56 0.08
CA ILE A 100 1.97 -6.56 0.33
C ILE A 100 1.73 -5.91 1.69
N TYR A 101 2.73 -6.03 2.57
CA TYR A 101 2.72 -5.43 3.90
C TYR A 101 3.81 -4.38 4.06
N PHE A 102 3.54 -3.42 4.93
CA PHE A 102 4.49 -2.41 5.39
C PHE A 102 4.78 -2.66 6.86
N LYS A 103 6.06 -2.72 7.22
CA LYS A 103 6.47 -3.03 8.60
C LYS A 103 7.62 -2.15 9.04
N HIS A 104 7.54 -1.60 10.25
CA HIS A 104 8.73 -1.08 10.93
C HIS A 104 9.51 -2.26 11.51
N GLU A 105 10.78 -2.38 11.14
CA GLU A 105 11.66 -3.43 11.65
C GLU A 105 12.87 -2.79 12.34
N SER A 106 12.79 -2.65 13.66
CA SER A 106 13.83 -1.99 14.46
C SER A 106 15.19 -2.67 14.34
N ALA A 107 15.23 -3.98 14.10
CA ALA A 107 16.49 -4.72 13.95
C ALA A 107 17.25 -4.38 12.65
N LEU A 108 16.59 -3.78 11.66
CA LEU A 108 17.18 -3.40 10.37
C LEU A 108 17.57 -1.92 10.29
N VAL A 109 17.28 -1.13 11.32
CA VAL A 109 17.65 0.28 11.37
C VAL A 109 19.17 0.43 11.34
N GLY A 110 19.66 1.30 10.46
CA GLY A 110 21.08 1.52 10.20
C GLY A 110 21.72 0.48 9.28
N LYS A 111 21.02 -0.59 8.91
CA LYS A 111 21.47 -1.58 7.93
C LYS A 111 21.14 -1.11 6.51
N THR A 112 21.77 -1.75 5.52
CA THR A 112 21.49 -1.48 4.11
C THR A 112 20.27 -2.27 3.62
N PHE A 113 19.67 -1.84 2.50
CA PHE A 113 18.64 -2.62 1.83
C PHE A 113 19.14 -4.01 1.42
N TYR A 114 20.42 -4.15 1.07
CA TYR A 114 21.05 -5.46 0.84
C TYR A 114 20.97 -6.37 2.07
N ASP A 115 21.25 -5.86 3.26
CA ASP A 115 21.17 -6.65 4.49
C ASP A 115 19.73 -7.06 4.80
N ALA A 116 18.75 -6.26 4.38
CA ALA A 116 17.34 -6.47 4.64
C ALA A 116 16.67 -7.54 3.76
N VAL A 117 17.26 -7.97 2.64
CA VAL A 117 16.60 -8.99 1.77
C VAL A 117 16.78 -10.43 2.24
N PHE A 118 17.73 -10.69 3.14
CA PHE A 118 18.08 -12.02 3.67
C PHE A 118 17.50 -12.44 5.04
N PRO A 119 17.03 -11.54 5.94
CA PRO A 119 16.66 -11.92 7.31
C PRO A 119 15.35 -12.69 7.44
N TYR A 120 14.57 -12.86 6.38
CA TYR A 120 13.23 -13.41 6.43
C TYR A 120 13.15 -14.79 5.76
N ASP A 121 12.63 -15.78 6.47
CA ASP A 121 12.50 -17.15 5.94
C ASP A 121 11.21 -17.36 5.11
N LYS A 122 10.15 -16.59 5.43
CA LYS A 122 8.78 -16.81 4.94
C LYS A 122 8.21 -15.66 4.13
N CYS A 123 8.96 -14.59 3.93
CA CYS A 123 8.50 -13.44 3.17
C CYS A 123 9.63 -12.84 2.34
N SER A 124 9.26 -12.10 1.29
CA SER A 124 10.21 -11.48 0.37
C SER A 124 10.19 -9.97 0.52
N VAL A 125 11.34 -9.36 0.82
CA VAL A 125 11.47 -7.90 0.85
C VAL A 125 11.54 -7.35 -0.57
N ILE A 126 10.66 -6.40 -0.89
CA ILE A 126 10.53 -5.81 -2.23
C ILE A 126 10.82 -4.32 -2.28
N GLY A 127 10.92 -3.63 -1.14
CA GLY A 127 11.15 -2.19 -1.13
C GLY A 127 11.17 -1.55 0.24
N LEU A 128 11.16 -0.23 0.24
CA LEU A 128 11.10 0.63 1.42
C LEU A 128 10.04 1.71 1.22
N MET A 129 9.30 2.05 2.27
CA MET A 129 8.58 3.31 2.38
C MET A 129 9.39 4.23 3.29
N LEU A 130 9.78 5.38 2.75
CA LEU A 130 10.54 6.36 3.52
C LEU A 130 9.63 7.10 4.50
N SER A 131 10.23 7.73 5.50
CA SER A 131 9.51 8.58 6.48
C SER A 131 8.61 9.67 5.88
N ASP A 132 8.90 10.15 4.67
CA ASP A 132 8.07 11.12 3.95
C ASP A 132 6.89 10.49 3.17
N GLY A 133 6.70 9.18 3.29
CA GLY A 133 5.69 8.40 2.56
C GLY A 133 6.13 7.95 1.17
N THR A 134 7.34 8.30 0.71
CA THR A 134 7.83 7.88 -0.60
C THR A 134 8.07 6.38 -0.64
N VAL A 135 7.34 5.69 -1.51
CA VAL A 135 7.53 4.26 -1.79
C VAL A 135 8.63 4.05 -2.83
N LYS A 136 9.62 3.23 -2.49
CA LYS A 136 10.69 2.78 -3.40
C LYS A 136 10.64 1.26 -3.51
N ILE A 137 10.21 0.76 -4.66
CA ILE A 137 10.32 -0.66 -5.02
C ILE A 137 11.74 -0.93 -5.52
N PHE A 138 12.41 -1.90 -4.89
CA PHE A 138 13.79 -2.30 -5.15
C PHE A 138 14.77 -1.10 -5.23
N PRO A 139 14.97 -0.35 -4.12
CA PRO A 139 15.92 0.76 -4.08
C PRO A 139 17.36 0.27 -4.28
N ARG A 140 18.32 1.21 -4.35
CA ARG A 140 19.74 0.84 -4.42
C ARG A 140 20.10 -0.02 -3.21
N LEU A 141 20.87 -1.09 -3.44
CA LEU A 141 21.25 -2.06 -2.40
C LEU A 141 21.96 -1.43 -1.19
N ASN A 142 22.67 -0.32 -1.39
CA ASN A 142 23.35 0.42 -0.32
C ASN A 142 22.47 1.48 0.36
N THR A 143 21.17 1.53 0.09
CA THR A 143 20.24 2.46 0.75
C THR A 143 20.16 2.11 2.23
N ILE A 144 20.42 3.07 3.11
CA ILE A 144 20.33 2.88 4.56
C ILE A 144 18.88 2.98 5.01
N ILE A 145 18.47 2.06 5.87
CA ILE A 145 17.14 2.04 6.49
C ILE A 145 17.17 2.91 7.74
N ASN A 146 16.34 3.95 7.76
CA ASN A 146 16.23 4.86 8.91
C ASN A 146 15.16 4.38 9.89
N ILE A 147 15.15 4.96 11.09
CA ILE A 147 14.25 4.57 12.19
C ILE A 147 12.76 4.67 11.83
N ASP A 148 12.39 5.66 11.02
CA ASP A 148 11.01 5.93 10.59
C ASP A 148 10.68 5.31 9.22
N ASP A 149 11.64 4.61 8.60
CA ASP A 149 11.38 3.91 7.35
C ASP A 149 10.63 2.59 7.65
N GLN A 150 9.83 2.15 6.69
CA GLN A 150 9.17 0.85 6.72
C GLN A 150 9.72 -0.04 5.60
N ILE A 151 9.93 -1.31 5.91
CA ILE A 151 10.18 -2.32 4.88
C ILE A 151 8.86 -2.69 4.20
N ILE A 152 8.94 -2.95 2.89
CA ILE A 152 7.82 -3.43 2.08
C ILE A 152 8.10 -4.89 1.78
N VAL A 153 7.18 -5.77 2.17
CA VAL A 153 7.34 -7.22 2.05
C VAL A 153 6.14 -7.85 1.38
N ILE A 154 6.37 -8.95 0.67
CA ILE A 154 5.34 -9.88 0.20
C ILE A 154 5.30 -11.05 1.19
N ALA A 155 4.14 -11.30 1.80
CA ALA A 155 3.92 -12.36 2.78
C ALA A 155 2.49 -12.90 2.70
N GLU A 156 2.28 -14.16 3.12
CA GLU A 156 0.95 -14.77 3.21
C GLU A 156 0.05 -14.05 4.23
N ASP A 157 0.62 -13.62 5.36
CA ASP A 157 -0.08 -12.90 6.43
C ASP A 157 0.91 -12.04 7.22
N ASP A 158 0.42 -11.04 7.96
CA ASP A 158 1.26 -10.12 8.73
C ASP A 158 2.03 -10.82 9.86
N ASP A 159 1.43 -11.87 10.45
CA ASP A 159 2.01 -12.71 11.49
C ASP A 159 3.19 -13.57 10.99
N LYS A 160 3.38 -13.69 9.67
CA LYS A 160 4.49 -14.44 9.06
C LYS A 160 5.74 -13.60 8.85
N ILE A 161 5.66 -12.29 9.04
CA ILE A 161 6.78 -11.36 8.85
C ILE A 161 7.67 -11.37 10.10
N ILE A 162 8.43 -12.45 10.25
CA ILE A 162 9.30 -12.69 11.41
C ILE A 162 10.74 -12.88 10.93
N LEU A 163 11.68 -12.22 11.60
CA LEU A 163 13.11 -12.42 11.37
C LEU A 163 13.50 -13.86 11.70
N SER A 164 14.39 -14.44 10.90
CA SER A 164 14.87 -15.80 11.11
C SER A 164 15.61 -15.91 12.44
N SER A 165 15.48 -17.07 13.08
CA SER A 165 16.15 -17.33 14.37
C SER A 165 17.67 -17.23 14.25
N GLU A 166 18.23 -17.61 13.09
CA GLU A 166 19.65 -17.47 12.81
C GLU A 166 20.08 -16.00 12.75
N TYR A 167 19.28 -15.14 12.11
CA TYR A 167 19.59 -13.71 12.02
C TYR A 167 19.56 -13.03 13.39
N LEU A 168 18.56 -13.35 14.22
CA LEU A 168 18.47 -12.82 15.59
C LEU A 168 19.65 -13.25 16.46
N LEU A 169 20.12 -14.51 16.32
CA LEU A 169 21.33 -14.97 17.00
C LEU A 169 22.56 -14.14 16.58
N ARG A 170 22.77 -13.94 15.27
CA ARG A 170 23.91 -13.15 14.76
C ARG A 170 23.92 -11.72 15.31
N ILE A 171 22.76 -11.05 15.33
CA ILE A 171 22.62 -9.72 15.94
C ILE A 171 23.00 -9.75 17.41
N ASN A 172 22.46 -10.69 18.19
CA ASN A 172 22.72 -10.74 19.62
C ASN A 172 24.22 -10.96 19.93
N TYR A 173 24.94 -11.73 19.11
CA TYR A 173 26.39 -11.90 19.27
C TYR A 173 27.18 -10.62 18.93
N GLU A 174 26.79 -9.84 17.92
CA GLU A 174 27.46 -8.59 17.56
C GLU A 174 27.35 -7.50 18.64
N TYR A 175 26.27 -7.50 19.44
CA TYR A 175 26.04 -6.50 20.50
C TYR A 175 26.42 -6.97 21.92
N SER A 176 26.93 -8.21 22.06
CA SER A 176 27.34 -8.78 23.37
C SER A 176 28.85 -8.76 23.61
N GLY A 177 29.64 -8.21 22.68
CA GLY A 177 31.10 -8.05 22.77
C GLY A 177 31.52 -6.59 22.76
#